data_AF-A0A3N4KUE6-F1
#
_entry.id   AF-A0A3N4KUE6-F1
#
_cell.length_a   1.000
_cell.length_b   1.000
_cell.length_c   1.000
_cell.angle_alpha   90.00
_cell.angle_beta   90.00
_cell.angle_gamma   90.00
#
_symmetry.space_group_name_H-M   'P 1'
#
loop_
_entity.id
_entity.type
_entity.pdbx_description
1 polymer ?
#
loop_
_entity_poly.entity_id
_entity_poly.type
_entity_poly.pdbx_seq_one_letter_code
_entity_poly.pdbx_strand_id
1 'polypeptide(L)'
;MSLPEINEKQSCIETEKRRFPYWICPVVCAFVWFVMNWVLMITWLAQGSPVYKSMGGGQTVAYISDIGASMLKPLFVIGCTVTSITFFSSLYAIHRNQRRLETSVDIAAIGAGGLGAVSLILLSIFDTASFPRFHNGFLCLFMLGVIFSAVFTTLSYRVLGTAFIERAVLKTSYQIKQWIVIIEVPLTIAMAVLMIIDKDNIAAVLEWLISFVFTAYVLSFYLELRPRSRTMEGKELLRERSLWERRNRRPISVITSMKV
;
A
#
# COMPACT_ATOMS: atom_id res chain seq x y z
N MET A 1 -4.49 9.23 37.98
CA MET A 1 -5.11 10.12 36.98
C MET A 1 -6.40 10.69 37.55
N SER A 2 -6.61 11.98 37.40
CA SER A 2 -7.85 12.66 37.79
C SER A 2 -8.93 12.47 36.72
N LEU A 3 -10.22 12.59 37.06
CA LEU A 3 -11.31 12.46 36.09
C LEU A 3 -11.19 13.42 34.88
N PRO A 4 -10.78 14.70 35.06
CA PRO A 4 -10.55 15.62 33.95
C PRO A 4 -9.49 15.11 32.96
N GLU A 5 -8.37 14.58 33.46
CA GLU A 5 -7.32 13.99 32.61
C GLU A 5 -7.81 12.76 31.84
N ILE A 6 -8.63 11.90 32.48
CA ILE A 6 -9.23 10.73 31.81
C ILE A 6 -10.16 11.19 30.68
N ASN A 7 -11.00 12.21 30.93
CA ASN A 7 -11.94 12.74 29.94
C ASN A 7 -11.21 13.45 28.79
N GLU A 8 -10.13 14.19 29.07
CA GLU A 8 -9.29 14.82 28.05
C GLU A 8 -8.58 13.78 27.16
N LYS A 9 -8.04 12.70 27.77
CA LYS A 9 -7.50 11.58 26.99
C LYS A 9 -8.57 10.88 26.16
N GLN A 10 -9.76 10.68 26.71
CA GLN A 10 -10.89 10.09 25.98
C GLN A 10 -11.32 10.97 24.81
N SER A 11 -11.44 12.29 24.99
CA SER A 11 -11.80 13.21 23.90
C SER A 11 -10.72 13.28 22.83
N CYS A 12 -9.44 13.24 23.21
CA CYS A 12 -8.32 13.15 22.27
C CYS A 12 -8.40 11.86 21.43
N ILE A 13 -8.65 10.72 22.07
CA ILE A 13 -8.83 9.42 21.40
C ILE A 13 -10.06 9.45 20.48
N GLU A 14 -11.17 10.07 20.90
CA GLU A 14 -12.40 10.15 20.12
C GLU A 14 -12.26 11.07 18.89
N THR A 15 -11.52 12.18 19.05
CA THR A 15 -11.15 13.09 17.95
C THR A 15 -10.19 12.39 16.98
N GLU A 16 -9.29 11.56 17.48
CA GLU A 16 -8.41 10.72 16.67
C GLU A 16 -9.17 9.59 15.96
N LYS A 17 -10.24 9.06 16.57
CA LYS A 17 -11.16 8.05 15.99
C LYS A 17 -11.93 8.58 14.78
N ARG A 18 -12.16 9.90 14.71
CA ARG A 18 -12.77 10.58 13.55
C ARG A 18 -11.80 10.77 12.37
N ARG A 19 -10.50 10.50 12.51
CA ARG A 19 -9.56 10.56 11.38
C ARG A 19 -9.71 9.31 10.51
N PHE A 20 -9.76 9.52 9.19
CA PHE A 20 -9.90 8.48 8.19
C PHE A 20 -8.90 7.32 8.46
N PRO A 21 -9.34 6.06 8.45
CA PRO A 21 -8.48 4.91 8.74
C PRO A 21 -7.50 4.65 7.59
N TYR A 22 -6.40 5.40 7.55
CA TYR A 22 -5.37 5.31 6.51
C TYR A 22 -4.77 3.90 6.31
N TRP A 23 -4.92 3.01 7.31
CA TRP A 23 -4.52 1.59 7.21
C TRP A 23 -5.34 0.78 6.20
N ILE A 24 -6.53 1.25 5.81
CA ILE A 24 -7.38 0.58 4.81
C ILE A 24 -6.83 0.80 3.39
N CYS A 25 -6.17 1.93 3.13
CA CYS A 25 -5.63 2.27 1.81
C CYS A 25 -4.75 1.15 1.20
N PRO A 26 -3.73 0.61 1.88
CA PRO A 26 -2.89 -0.45 1.29
C PRO A 26 -3.65 -1.76 1.08
N VAL A 27 -4.66 -2.06 1.91
CA VAL A 27 -5.50 -3.25 1.77
C VAL A 27 -6.39 -3.15 0.54
N VAL A 28 -7.05 -2.00 0.34
CA VAL A 28 -7.86 -1.75 -0.85
C VAL A 28 -7.00 -1.77 -2.10
N CYS A 29 -5.83 -1.14 -2.05
CA CYS A 29 -4.87 -1.13 -3.16
C CYS A 29 -4.46 -2.55 -3.57
N ALA A 30 -3.97 -3.34 -2.61
CA ALA A 30 -3.56 -4.73 -2.86
C ALA A 30 -4.73 -5.59 -3.35
N PHE A 31 -5.91 -5.44 -2.75
CA PHE A 31 -7.09 -6.21 -3.14
C PHE A 31 -7.54 -5.90 -4.57
N VAL A 32 -7.69 -4.62 -4.91
CA VAL A 32 -8.14 -4.19 -6.25
C VAL A 32 -7.14 -4.62 -7.31
N TRP A 33 -5.85 -4.39 -7.08
CA TRP A 33 -4.79 -4.81 -7.99
C TRP A 33 -4.78 -6.32 -8.19
N PHE A 34 -4.80 -7.09 -7.10
CA PHE A 34 -4.76 -8.55 -7.15
C PHE A 34 -5.97 -9.13 -7.88
N VAL A 35 -7.18 -8.67 -7.53
CA VAL A 35 -8.42 -9.12 -8.17
C VAL A 35 -8.45 -8.76 -9.64
N MET A 36 -8.06 -7.53 -10.00
CA MET A 36 -7.99 -7.11 -11.40
C MET A 36 -7.07 -8.04 -12.21
N ASN A 37 -5.85 -8.31 -11.72
CA ASN A 37 -4.90 -9.20 -12.40
C ASN A 37 -5.46 -10.62 -12.56
N TRP A 38 -6.09 -11.18 -11.51
CA TRP A 38 -6.73 -12.49 -11.61
C TRP A 38 -7.89 -12.51 -12.60
N VAL A 39 -8.73 -11.48 -12.62
CA VAL A 39 -9.85 -11.39 -13.59
C VAL A 39 -9.32 -11.34 -15.02
N LEU A 40 -8.28 -10.55 -15.29
CA LEU A 40 -7.64 -10.50 -16.61
C LEU A 40 -7.10 -11.87 -17.01
N MET A 41 -6.34 -12.53 -16.13
CA MET A 41 -5.75 -13.86 -16.37
C MET A 41 -6.83 -14.91 -16.62
N ILE A 42 -7.80 -15.03 -15.71
CA ILE A 42 -8.87 -16.04 -15.80
C ILE A 42 -9.68 -15.84 -17.06
N THR A 43 -10.01 -14.59 -17.41
CA THR A 43 -10.81 -14.31 -18.61
C THR A 43 -10.05 -14.69 -19.88
N TRP A 44 -8.76 -14.39 -19.95
CA TRP A 44 -7.92 -14.77 -21.09
C TRP A 44 -7.82 -16.29 -21.24
N LEU A 45 -7.60 -17.02 -20.14
CA LEU A 45 -7.56 -18.49 -20.15
C LEU A 45 -8.92 -19.11 -20.50
N ALA A 46 -10.02 -18.56 -19.96
CA ALA A 46 -11.38 -19.04 -20.23
C ALA A 46 -11.80 -18.85 -21.70
N GLN A 47 -11.24 -17.86 -22.39
CA GLN A 47 -11.43 -17.63 -23.82
C GLN A 47 -10.55 -18.53 -24.72
N GLY A 48 -9.74 -19.42 -24.12
CA GLY A 48 -8.82 -20.28 -24.87
C GLY A 48 -7.55 -19.57 -25.32
N SER A 49 -7.08 -18.57 -24.55
CA SER A 49 -5.85 -17.83 -24.81
C SER A 49 -5.79 -17.18 -26.21
N PRO A 50 -6.74 -16.28 -26.54
CA PRO A 50 -6.75 -15.61 -27.83
C PRO A 50 -5.50 -14.75 -28.03
N VAL A 51 -5.07 -14.62 -29.29
CA VAL A 51 -4.01 -13.70 -29.71
C VAL A 51 -4.63 -12.34 -30.04
N TYR A 52 -4.25 -11.30 -29.31
CA TYR A 52 -4.76 -9.94 -29.50
C TYR A 52 -4.02 -9.18 -30.60
N LYS A 53 -4.64 -8.11 -31.11
CA LYS A 53 -4.01 -7.23 -32.13
C LYS A 53 -2.77 -6.49 -31.62
N SER A 54 -2.68 -6.29 -30.31
CA SER A 54 -1.53 -5.65 -29.66
C SER A 54 -0.34 -6.60 -29.48
N MET A 55 -0.55 -7.91 -29.68
CA MET A 55 0.50 -8.91 -29.54
C MET A 55 1.40 -8.95 -30.77
N GLY A 56 2.71 -9.13 -30.54
CA GLY A 56 3.72 -9.28 -31.57
C GLY A 56 3.57 -10.57 -32.38
N GLY A 57 4.19 -10.61 -33.57
CA GLY A 57 4.19 -11.79 -34.42
C GLY A 57 4.86 -12.99 -33.75
N GLY A 58 4.12 -14.07 -33.51
CA GLY A 58 4.62 -15.28 -32.83
C GLY A 58 4.51 -15.26 -31.30
N GLN A 59 3.90 -14.22 -30.73
CA GLN A 59 3.55 -14.18 -29.31
C GLN A 59 2.34 -15.10 -29.04
N THR A 60 2.44 -15.88 -27.96
CA THR A 60 1.46 -16.87 -27.50
C THR A 60 0.98 -16.60 -26.07
N VAL A 61 1.77 -15.88 -25.27
CA VAL A 61 1.42 -15.44 -23.93
C VAL A 61 1.11 -13.95 -23.97
N ALA A 62 -0.12 -13.57 -23.60
CA ALA A 62 -0.53 -12.17 -23.57
C ALA A 62 0.08 -11.43 -22.37
N TYR A 63 0.55 -10.20 -22.61
CA TYR A 63 0.84 -9.25 -21.53
C TYR A 63 -0.47 -8.89 -20.81
N ILE A 64 -0.39 -8.47 -19.54
CA ILE A 64 -1.51 -7.90 -18.78
C ILE A 64 -2.13 -6.75 -19.58
N SER A 65 -1.27 -5.90 -20.15
CA SER A 65 -1.66 -4.76 -20.96
C SER A 65 -2.36 -5.15 -22.26
N ASP A 66 -2.05 -6.30 -22.88
CA ASP A 66 -2.75 -6.79 -24.08
C ASP A 66 -4.22 -7.08 -23.78
N ILE A 67 -4.47 -7.81 -22.69
CA ILE A 67 -5.83 -8.14 -22.23
C ILE A 67 -6.53 -6.84 -21.79
N GLY A 68 -5.81 -5.98 -21.07
CA GLY A 68 -6.27 -4.66 -20.61
C GLY A 68 -6.52 -3.65 -21.73
N ALA A 69 -6.06 -3.90 -22.96
CA ALA A 69 -6.36 -3.08 -24.13
C ALA A 69 -7.58 -3.58 -24.93
N SER A 70 -8.11 -4.75 -24.57
CA SER A 70 -9.22 -5.40 -25.28
C SER A 70 -10.59 -5.07 -24.64
N MET A 71 -11.52 -6.03 -24.61
CA MET A 71 -12.84 -5.89 -24.00
C MET A 71 -12.79 -5.50 -22.51
N LEU A 72 -11.69 -5.82 -21.82
CA LEU A 72 -11.50 -5.53 -20.38
C LEU A 72 -10.84 -4.17 -20.11
N LYS A 73 -10.70 -3.29 -21.10
CA LYS A 73 -10.14 -1.95 -20.92
C LYS A 73 -10.81 -1.12 -19.81
N PRO A 74 -12.15 -1.08 -19.69
CA PRO A 74 -12.79 -0.34 -18.61
C PRO A 74 -12.38 -0.87 -17.22
N LEU A 75 -12.29 -2.19 -17.06
CA LEU A 75 -11.85 -2.82 -15.81
C LEU A 75 -10.40 -2.44 -15.50
N PHE A 76 -9.52 -2.48 -16.50
CA PHE A 76 -8.11 -2.14 -16.35
C PHE A 76 -7.92 -0.67 -15.94
N VAL A 77 -8.61 0.26 -16.60
CA VAL A 77 -8.53 1.70 -16.27
C VAL A 77 -9.04 1.99 -14.86
N ILE A 78 -10.19 1.42 -14.48
CA ILE A 78 -10.76 1.61 -13.14
C ILE A 78 -9.83 1.00 -12.08
N GLY A 79 -9.36 -0.23 -12.29
CA GLY A 79 -8.47 -0.92 -11.38
C GLY A 79 -7.14 -0.20 -11.18
N CYS A 80 -6.51 0.26 -12.26
CA CYS A 80 -5.30 1.08 -12.22
C CYS A 80 -5.54 2.41 -11.48
N THR A 81 -6.66 3.09 -11.75
CA THR A 81 -6.99 4.37 -11.09
C THR A 81 -7.17 4.21 -9.58
N VAL A 82 -7.95 3.23 -9.15
CA VAL A 82 -8.18 2.96 -7.72
C VAL A 82 -6.88 2.53 -7.05
N THR A 83 -6.10 1.67 -7.69
CA THR A 83 -4.76 1.24 -7.21
C THR A 83 -3.84 2.44 -7.04
N SER A 84 -3.71 3.32 -8.03
CA SER A 84 -2.86 4.51 -7.96
C SER A 84 -3.21 5.43 -6.80
N ILE A 85 -4.50 5.77 -6.65
CA ILE A 85 -4.96 6.69 -5.59
C ILE A 85 -4.69 6.08 -4.22
N THR A 86 -5.03 4.81 -4.03
CA THR A 86 -4.89 4.13 -2.74
C THR A 86 -3.43 3.80 -2.41
N PHE A 87 -2.60 3.48 -3.40
CA PHE A 87 -1.14 3.36 -3.26
C PHE A 87 -0.51 4.66 -2.79
N PHE A 88 -0.76 5.77 -3.50
CA PHE A 88 -0.21 7.08 -3.14
C PHE A 88 -0.69 7.55 -1.76
N SER A 89 -1.97 7.33 -1.45
CA SER A 89 -2.52 7.62 -0.12
C SER A 89 -1.83 6.83 1.00
N SER A 90 -1.41 5.59 0.72
CA SER A 90 -0.68 4.75 1.67
C SER A 90 0.72 5.31 1.95
N LEU A 91 1.46 5.69 0.90
CA LEU A 91 2.77 6.33 1.02
C LEU A 91 2.68 7.65 1.79
N TYR A 92 1.70 8.49 1.45
CA TYR A 92 1.48 9.76 2.13
C TYR A 92 1.14 9.57 3.62
N ALA A 93 0.35 8.53 3.95
CA ALA A 93 0.04 8.20 5.34
C ALA A 93 1.26 7.75 6.14
N ILE A 94 2.17 6.97 5.52
CA ILE A 94 3.43 6.54 6.14
C ILE A 94 4.30 7.76 6.45
N HIS A 95 4.52 8.62 5.46
CA HIS A 95 5.27 9.87 5.65
C HIS A 95 4.70 10.73 6.77
N ARG A 96 3.38 10.94 6.77
CA ARG A 96 2.70 11.71 7.83
C ARG A 96 2.86 11.10 9.22
N ASN A 97 2.96 9.77 9.32
CA ASN A 97 3.20 9.09 10.59
C ASN A 97 4.66 9.22 11.05
N GLN A 98 5.60 9.37 10.11
CA GLN A 98 7.04 9.52 10.35
C GLN A 98 7.50 10.99 10.44
N ARG A 99 6.56 11.95 10.37
CA ARG A 99 6.76 13.41 10.28
C ARG A 99 7.69 14.09 11.31
N ARG A 100 8.10 13.39 12.38
CA ARG A 100 9.11 13.90 13.33
C ARG A 100 10.55 13.65 12.88
N LEU A 101 10.74 12.91 11.78
CA LEU A 101 12.02 12.40 11.30
C LEU A 101 12.21 12.67 9.79
N GLU A 102 11.56 13.72 9.27
CA GLU A 102 11.58 14.08 7.84
C GLU A 102 13.02 14.18 7.33
N THR A 103 13.34 13.33 6.36
CA THR A 103 14.62 13.33 5.64
C THR A 103 14.31 13.54 4.16
N SER A 104 15.22 14.17 3.42
CA SER A 104 15.08 14.36 1.96
C SER A 104 14.82 13.05 1.21
N VAL A 105 15.30 11.92 1.75
CA VAL A 105 15.07 10.57 1.23
C VAL A 105 13.59 10.16 1.30
N ASP A 106 12.87 10.53 2.35
CA ASP A 106 11.45 10.20 2.50
C ASP A 106 10.58 11.02 1.53
N ILE A 107 10.92 12.30 1.33
CA ILE A 107 10.28 13.15 0.31
C ILE A 107 10.52 12.59 -1.10
N ALA A 108 11.74 12.13 -1.38
CA ALA A 108 12.07 11.47 -2.65
C ALA A 108 11.26 10.18 -2.85
N ALA A 109 11.01 9.40 -1.78
CA ALA A 109 10.19 8.19 -1.83
C ALA A 109 8.74 8.49 -2.25
N ILE A 110 8.14 9.54 -1.67
CA ILE A 110 6.78 9.99 -2.01
C ILE A 110 6.74 10.54 -3.44
N GLY A 111 7.72 11.35 -3.83
CA GLY A 111 7.81 11.92 -5.17
C GLY A 111 7.89 10.83 -6.24
N ALA A 112 8.79 9.87 -6.07
CA ALA A 112 8.94 8.73 -6.98
C ALA A 112 7.66 7.87 -7.03
N GLY A 113 7.06 7.58 -5.87
CA GLY A 113 5.82 6.81 -5.80
C GLY A 113 4.62 7.53 -6.41
N GLY A 114 4.53 8.86 -6.26
CA GLY A 114 3.52 9.69 -6.91
C GLY A 114 3.67 9.71 -8.42
N LEU A 115 4.91 9.83 -8.92
CA LEU A 115 5.20 9.72 -10.35
C LEU A 115 4.80 8.35 -10.90
N GLY A 116 5.08 7.27 -10.16
CA GLY A 116 4.63 5.92 -10.50
C GLY A 116 3.11 5.81 -10.54
N ALA A 117 2.41 6.34 -9.54
CA ALA A 117 0.94 6.32 -9.47
C ALA A 117 0.28 7.04 -10.65
N VAL A 118 0.79 8.22 -11.02
CA VAL A 118 0.31 8.96 -12.19
C VAL A 118 0.57 8.18 -13.48
N SER A 119 1.76 7.59 -13.60
CA SER A 119 2.13 6.77 -14.77
C SER A 119 1.24 5.55 -14.95
N LEU A 120 0.82 4.91 -13.85
CA LEU A 120 -0.10 3.77 -13.88
C LEU A 120 -1.51 4.15 -14.40
N ILE A 121 -1.98 5.36 -14.11
CA ILE A 121 -3.24 5.85 -14.69
C ILE A 121 -3.05 6.09 -16.19
N LEU A 122 -1.99 6.80 -16.55
CA LEU A 122 -1.71 7.16 -17.95
C LEU A 122 -1.52 5.92 -18.84
N LEU A 123 -0.75 4.91 -18.40
CA LEU A 123 -0.57 3.67 -19.17
C LEU A 123 -1.87 2.90 -19.37
N SER A 124 -2.84 3.01 -18.45
CA SER A 124 -4.13 2.35 -18.59
C SER A 124 -5.04 3.03 -19.62
N ILE A 125 -4.92 4.35 -19.77
CA ILE A 125 -5.69 5.14 -20.75
C ILE A 125 -5.06 5.01 -22.14
N PHE A 126 -3.74 5.24 -22.22
CA PHE A 126 -2.94 5.07 -23.43
C PHE A 126 -2.57 3.58 -23.58
N ASP A 127 -3.53 2.81 -24.09
CA ASP A 127 -3.39 1.37 -24.26
C ASP A 127 -2.33 0.95 -25.30
N THR A 128 -1.89 -0.30 -25.20
CA THR A 128 -0.90 -0.89 -26.11
C THR A 128 -1.42 -1.06 -27.54
N ALA A 129 -2.75 -1.16 -27.75
CA ALA A 129 -3.34 -1.37 -29.06
C ALA A 129 -3.34 -0.10 -29.95
N SER A 130 -3.49 1.08 -29.34
CA SER A 130 -3.65 2.36 -30.03
C SER A 130 -2.40 3.23 -29.90
N PHE A 131 -1.74 3.19 -28.74
CA PHE A 131 -0.63 4.09 -28.40
C PHE A 131 0.57 3.35 -27.76
N PRO A 132 1.13 2.30 -28.41
CA PRO A 132 2.14 1.42 -27.81
C PRO A 132 3.40 2.16 -27.33
N ARG A 133 3.85 3.20 -28.05
CA ARG A 133 5.02 4.00 -27.64
C ARG A 133 4.78 4.76 -26.33
N PHE A 134 3.60 5.35 -26.17
CA PHE A 134 3.24 6.05 -24.94
C PHE A 134 3.01 5.05 -23.80
N HIS A 135 2.32 3.94 -24.09
CA HIS A 135 2.10 2.86 -23.14
C HIS A 135 3.42 2.36 -22.54
N ASN A 136 4.39 1.99 -23.38
CA ASN A 136 5.69 1.46 -22.95
C ASN A 136 6.49 2.50 -22.17
N GLY A 137 6.40 3.78 -22.55
CA GLY A 137 7.02 4.88 -21.80
C GLY A 137 6.44 5.03 -20.38
N PHE A 138 5.12 5.00 -20.25
CA PHE A 138 4.45 5.06 -18.95
C PHE A 138 4.63 3.78 -18.11
N LEU A 139 4.71 2.61 -18.74
CA LEU A 139 5.06 1.35 -18.08
C LEU A 139 6.45 1.43 -17.44
N CYS A 140 7.44 1.91 -18.21
CA CYS A 140 8.79 2.14 -17.69
C CYS A 140 8.80 3.14 -16.53
N LEU A 141 8.07 4.25 -16.67
CA LEU A 141 7.98 5.29 -15.64
C LEU A 141 7.27 4.79 -14.36
N PHE A 142 6.24 3.95 -14.51
CA PHE A 142 5.57 3.28 -13.41
C PHE A 142 6.52 2.36 -12.65
N MET A 143 7.21 1.45 -13.35
CA MET A 143 8.14 0.51 -12.74
C MET A 143 9.28 1.23 -12.01
N LEU A 144 9.93 2.20 -12.66
CA LEU A 144 11.00 2.98 -12.05
C LEU A 144 10.51 3.81 -10.86
N GLY A 145 9.32 4.42 -10.97
CA GLY A 145 8.72 5.19 -9.89
C GLY A 145 8.47 4.32 -8.64
N VAL A 146 7.93 3.12 -8.82
CA VAL A 146 7.69 2.16 -7.73
C VAL A 146 9.01 1.65 -7.15
N ILE A 147 9.97 1.23 -7.98
CA ILE A 147 11.30 0.76 -7.54
C ILE A 147 12.00 1.84 -6.71
N PHE A 148 12.10 3.07 -7.23
CA PHE A 148 12.78 4.15 -6.52
C PHE A 148 12.04 4.53 -5.24
N SER A 149 10.70 4.54 -5.26
CA SER A 149 9.90 4.72 -4.05
C SER A 149 10.25 3.66 -3.00
N ALA A 150 10.27 2.39 -3.39
CA ALA A 150 10.59 1.27 -2.50
C ALA A 150 12.01 1.35 -1.95
N VAL A 151 13.00 1.66 -2.80
CA VAL A 151 14.40 1.86 -2.40
C VAL A 151 14.52 3.01 -1.42
N PHE A 152 13.91 4.17 -1.68
CA PHE A 152 14.00 5.32 -0.79
C PHE A 152 13.27 5.11 0.53
N THR A 153 12.08 4.49 0.54
CA THR A 153 11.42 4.05 1.79
C THR A 153 12.33 3.11 2.57
N THR A 154 13.05 2.23 1.86
CA THR A 154 13.97 1.28 2.46
C THR A 154 15.25 1.99 2.99
N LEU A 155 15.74 3.02 2.33
CA LEU A 155 16.90 3.79 2.81
C LEU A 155 16.55 4.70 3.98
N SER A 156 15.37 5.33 3.94
CA SER A 156 14.85 6.18 5.02
C SER A 156 14.87 5.44 6.36
N TYR A 157 14.40 4.19 6.41
CA TYR A 157 14.46 3.39 7.63
C TYR A 157 15.90 3.05 8.08
N ARG A 158 16.89 2.90 7.19
CA ARG A 158 18.29 2.68 7.63
C ARG A 158 18.85 3.92 8.32
N VAL A 159 18.53 5.09 7.78
CA VAL A 159 18.94 6.37 8.35
C VAL A 159 18.23 6.61 9.69
N LEU A 160 16.94 6.30 9.79
CA LEU A 160 16.14 6.44 11.01
C LEU A 160 16.41 5.34 12.07
N GLY A 161 16.80 4.14 11.64
CA GLY A 161 16.95 2.95 12.46
C GLY A 161 18.09 3.02 13.48
N THR A 162 18.99 3.99 13.35
CA THR A 162 20.00 4.30 14.38
C THR A 162 19.39 4.97 15.62
N ALA A 163 18.19 5.55 15.51
CA ALA A 163 17.53 6.29 16.58
C ALA A 163 16.40 5.53 17.31
N PHE A 164 15.84 4.45 16.74
CA PHE A 164 14.71 3.70 17.34
C PHE A 164 14.81 2.18 17.14
N ILE A 165 15.40 1.50 18.12
CA ILE A 165 15.67 0.04 18.12
C ILE A 165 14.45 -0.83 18.53
N GLU A 166 13.36 -0.27 19.04
CA GLU A 166 12.46 -1.02 19.93
C GLU A 166 11.25 -1.75 19.31
N ARG A 167 11.12 -1.90 17.98
CA ARG A 167 9.90 -2.50 17.39
C ARG A 167 10.17 -3.60 16.36
N ALA A 168 10.08 -4.85 16.81
CA ALA A 168 10.20 -6.05 15.98
C ALA A 168 9.28 -6.04 14.75
N VAL A 169 8.05 -5.53 14.88
CA VAL A 169 7.08 -5.48 13.77
C VAL A 169 7.53 -4.56 12.63
N LEU A 170 8.13 -3.40 12.93
CA LEU A 170 8.66 -2.51 11.89
C LEU A 170 9.89 -3.12 11.21
N LYS A 171 10.75 -3.79 11.98
CA LYS A 171 11.90 -4.52 11.43
C LYS A 171 11.46 -5.61 10.45
N THR A 172 10.41 -6.36 10.76
CA THR A 172 9.85 -7.38 9.87
C THR A 172 9.28 -6.76 8.58
N SER A 173 8.46 -5.71 8.69
CA SER A 173 7.91 -5.02 7.50
C SER A 173 9.02 -4.48 6.60
N TYR A 174 10.08 -3.94 7.20
CA TYR A 174 11.24 -3.45 6.49
C TYR A 174 12.01 -4.56 5.76
N GLN A 175 12.28 -5.68 6.45
CA GLN A 175 12.96 -6.83 5.84
C GLN A 175 12.16 -7.38 4.66
N ILE A 176 10.83 -7.45 4.77
CA ILE A 176 9.94 -7.85 3.68
C ILE A 176 10.13 -6.92 2.47
N LYS A 177 10.11 -5.59 2.66
CA LYS A 177 10.34 -4.65 1.55
C LYS A 177 11.71 -4.80 0.92
N GLN A 178 12.75 -4.98 1.74
CA GLN A 178 14.10 -5.17 1.22
C GLN A 178 14.19 -6.41 0.32
N TRP A 179 13.58 -7.53 0.74
CA TRP A 179 13.52 -8.74 -0.10
C TRP A 179 12.73 -8.51 -1.38
N ILE A 180 11.62 -7.77 -1.31
CA ILE A 180 10.82 -7.43 -2.49
C ILE A 180 11.66 -6.62 -3.49
N VAL A 181 12.39 -5.59 -3.04
CA VAL A 181 13.27 -4.80 -3.92
C VAL A 181 14.37 -5.67 -4.54
N ILE A 182 14.99 -6.56 -3.75
CA ILE A 182 16.03 -7.48 -4.23
C ILE A 182 15.51 -8.42 -5.31
N ILE A 183 14.25 -8.83 -5.24
CA ILE A 183 13.61 -9.72 -6.22
C ILE A 183 13.13 -8.92 -7.44
N GLU A 184 12.50 -7.77 -7.21
CA GLU A 184 11.80 -7.01 -8.25
C GLU A 184 12.76 -6.27 -9.17
N VAL A 185 13.86 -5.71 -8.67
CA VAL A 185 14.85 -5.01 -9.51
C VAL A 185 15.43 -5.94 -10.61
N PRO A 186 15.95 -7.16 -10.30
CA PRO A 186 16.42 -8.08 -11.32
C PRO A 186 15.32 -8.54 -12.29
N LEU A 187 14.10 -8.78 -11.81
CA LEU A 187 12.99 -9.17 -12.67
C LEU A 187 12.64 -8.07 -13.66
N THR A 188 12.56 -6.82 -13.21
CA THR A 188 12.28 -5.66 -14.07
C THR A 188 13.41 -5.42 -15.08
N ILE A 189 14.67 -5.58 -14.69
CA ILE A 189 15.80 -5.51 -15.63
C ILE A 189 15.72 -6.63 -16.68
N ALA A 190 15.44 -7.87 -16.24
CA ALA A 190 15.30 -9.01 -17.15
C ALA A 190 14.14 -8.79 -18.15
N MET A 191 12.99 -8.28 -17.68
CA MET A 191 11.86 -7.93 -18.53
C MET A 191 12.23 -6.87 -19.56
N ALA A 192 12.89 -5.78 -19.14
CA ALA A 192 13.33 -4.72 -20.04
C ALA A 192 14.28 -5.24 -21.13
N VAL A 193 15.25 -6.10 -20.77
CA VAL A 193 16.16 -6.72 -21.74
C VAL A 193 15.40 -7.62 -22.72
N LEU A 194 14.49 -8.46 -22.22
CA LEU A 194 13.69 -9.38 -23.04
C LEU A 194 12.78 -8.65 -24.04
N MET A 195 12.22 -7.50 -23.66
CA MET A 195 11.45 -6.64 -24.56
C MET A 195 12.32 -6.01 -25.66
N ILE A 196 13.60 -5.74 -25.40
CA ILE A 196 14.53 -5.18 -26.41
C ILE A 196 14.95 -6.25 -27.44
N ILE A 197 15.03 -7.52 -27.04
CA ILE A 197 15.41 -8.64 -27.91
C ILE A 197 14.22 -9.42 -28.48
N ASP A 198 13.02 -8.83 -28.45
CA ASP A 198 11.78 -9.38 -29.00
C ASP A 198 11.43 -10.79 -28.46
N LYS A 199 11.70 -11.05 -27.18
CA LYS A 199 11.34 -12.30 -26.48
C LYS A 199 10.05 -12.13 -25.68
N ASP A 200 8.98 -11.75 -26.39
CA ASP A 200 7.71 -11.30 -25.80
C ASP A 200 7.05 -12.32 -24.89
N ASN A 201 7.09 -13.61 -25.22
CA ASN A 201 6.48 -14.64 -24.38
C ASN A 201 7.09 -14.71 -22.98
N ILE A 202 8.41 -14.56 -22.88
CA ILE A 202 9.11 -14.60 -21.58
C ILE A 202 8.91 -13.28 -20.86
N ALA A 203 8.99 -12.16 -21.57
CA ALA A 203 8.72 -10.84 -21.00
C ALA A 203 7.28 -10.73 -20.45
N ALA A 204 6.28 -11.30 -21.13
CA ALA A 204 4.90 -11.35 -20.65
C ALA A 204 4.78 -12.15 -19.34
N VAL A 205 5.44 -13.31 -19.23
CA VAL A 205 5.50 -14.07 -17.97
C VAL A 205 6.14 -13.25 -16.84
N LEU A 206 7.20 -12.50 -17.14
CA LEU A 206 7.81 -11.61 -16.15
C LEU A 206 6.90 -10.46 -15.74
N GLU A 207 6.15 -9.86 -16.66
CA GLU A 207 5.19 -8.80 -16.34
C GLU A 207 4.13 -9.31 -15.34
N TRP A 208 3.58 -10.51 -15.57
CA TRP A 208 2.67 -11.17 -14.63
C TRP A 208 3.32 -11.38 -13.27
N LEU A 209 4.54 -11.92 -13.23
CA LEU A 209 5.26 -12.17 -11.99
C LEU A 209 5.53 -10.87 -11.20
N ILE A 210 6.03 -9.83 -11.87
CA ILE A 210 6.30 -8.51 -11.29
C ILE A 210 5.01 -7.90 -10.75
N SER A 211 3.91 -7.99 -11.50
CA SER A 211 2.59 -7.50 -11.07
C SER A 211 2.10 -8.18 -9.79
N PHE A 212 2.29 -9.49 -9.64
CA PHE A 212 1.94 -10.17 -8.39
C PHE A 212 2.88 -9.81 -7.23
N VAL A 213 4.18 -9.62 -7.49
CA VAL A 213 5.14 -9.13 -6.48
C VAL A 213 4.76 -7.72 -6.00
N PHE A 214 4.27 -6.85 -6.88
CA PHE A 214 3.75 -5.53 -6.51
C PHE A 214 2.60 -5.62 -5.50
N THR A 215 1.76 -6.66 -5.55
CA THR A 215 0.73 -6.90 -4.52
C THR A 215 1.36 -7.06 -3.13
N ALA A 216 2.43 -7.87 -3.03
CA ALA A 216 3.15 -8.08 -1.77
C ALA A 216 3.84 -6.79 -1.29
N TYR A 217 4.34 -5.97 -2.22
CA TYR A 217 4.93 -4.68 -1.91
C TYR A 217 3.92 -3.76 -1.23
N VAL A 218 2.75 -3.55 -1.84
CA VAL A 218 1.73 -2.68 -1.27
C VAL A 218 1.19 -3.23 0.05
N LEU A 219 1.01 -4.56 0.15
CA LEU A 219 0.53 -5.17 1.39
C LEU A 219 1.53 -5.00 2.54
N SER A 220 2.83 -4.84 2.26
CA SER A 220 3.83 -4.56 3.30
C SER A 220 3.57 -3.25 4.06
N PHE A 221 2.93 -2.25 3.43
CA PHE A 221 2.54 -0.99 4.06
C PHE A 221 1.43 -1.16 5.10
N TYR A 222 0.58 -2.18 4.96
CA TYR A 222 -0.43 -2.49 5.98
C TYR A 222 0.23 -2.79 7.33
N LEU A 223 1.38 -3.46 7.34
CA LEU A 223 2.08 -3.80 8.59
C LEU A 223 2.57 -2.54 9.35
N GLU A 224 2.85 -1.45 8.65
CA GLU A 224 3.27 -0.18 9.24
C GLU A 224 2.09 0.70 9.65
N LEU A 225 1.04 0.74 8.82
CA LEU A 225 -0.14 1.56 9.07
C LEU A 225 -1.15 0.89 10.00
N ARG A 226 -1.05 -0.43 10.24
CA ARG A 226 -1.98 -1.16 11.09
C ARG A 226 -2.09 -0.45 12.44
N PRO A 227 -3.31 -0.11 12.88
CA PRO A 227 -3.49 0.54 14.16
C PRO A 227 -2.91 -0.40 15.23
N ARG A 228 -1.83 0.07 15.86
CA ARG A 228 -1.32 -0.50 17.10
C ARG A 228 -2.52 -0.64 18.03
N SER A 229 -2.63 -1.76 18.75
CA SER A 229 -3.79 -2.13 19.58
C SER A 229 -4.27 -1.00 20.51
N ARG A 230 -5.01 -0.03 19.97
CA ARG A 230 -5.73 1.06 20.66
C ARG A 230 -6.83 0.49 21.54
N THR A 231 -7.17 -0.78 21.31
CA THR A 231 -7.99 -1.59 22.19
C THR A 231 -7.38 -1.78 23.56
N MET A 232 -6.04 -1.83 23.71
CA MET A 232 -5.40 -1.95 25.03
C MET A 232 -5.44 -0.61 25.76
N GLU A 233 -5.07 0.50 25.12
CA GLU A 233 -5.06 1.84 25.75
C GLU A 233 -6.48 2.32 26.08
N GLY A 234 -7.46 2.08 25.20
CA GLY A 234 -8.87 2.33 25.50
C GLY A 234 -9.40 1.43 26.63
N LYS A 235 -9.00 0.15 26.68
CA LYS A 235 -9.34 -0.75 27.80
C LYS A 235 -8.66 -0.32 29.10
N GLU A 236 -7.43 0.15 29.05
CA GLU A 236 -6.68 0.66 30.19
C GLU A 236 -7.31 1.94 30.72
N LEU A 237 -7.69 2.89 29.87
CA LEU A 237 -8.41 4.10 30.29
C LEU A 237 -9.81 3.79 30.85
N LEU A 238 -10.54 2.85 30.25
CA LEU A 238 -11.81 2.38 30.82
C LEU A 238 -11.58 1.67 32.17
N ARG A 239 -10.49 0.91 32.30
CA ARG A 239 -10.09 0.28 33.56
C ARG A 239 -9.73 1.33 34.60
N GLU A 240 -8.91 2.33 34.27
CA GLU A 240 -8.54 3.44 35.15
C GLU A 240 -9.76 4.25 35.59
N ARG A 241 -10.68 4.55 34.67
CA ARG A 241 -11.96 5.19 34.98
C ARG A 241 -12.78 4.36 35.96
N SER A 242 -12.91 3.05 35.72
CA SER A 242 -13.64 2.14 36.62
C SER A 242 -12.99 2.03 38.00
N LEU A 243 -11.65 2.07 38.08
CA LEU A 243 -10.90 2.07 39.34
C LEU A 243 -11.07 3.39 40.10
N TRP A 244 -11.05 4.52 39.39
CA TRP A 244 -11.34 5.82 39.97
C TRP A 244 -12.77 5.88 40.53
N GLU A 245 -13.77 5.41 39.77
CA GLU A 245 -15.18 5.38 40.20
C GLU A 245 -15.36 4.49 41.45
N ARG A 246 -14.69 3.34 41.52
CA ARG A 246 -14.70 2.48 42.72
C ARG A 246 -14.05 3.15 43.93
N ARG A 247 -12.94 3.87 43.73
CA ARG A 247 -12.22 4.58 44.81
C ARG A 247 -13.02 5.76 45.36
N ASN A 248 -13.77 6.44 44.50
CA ASN A 248 -14.49 7.67 44.85
C ASN A 248 -15.98 7.44 45.16
N ARG A 249 -16.52 6.23 44.98
CA ARG A 249 -17.80 5.84 45.59
C ARG A 249 -17.62 5.76 47.10
N ARG A 250 -18.08 6.79 47.81
CA ARG A 250 -18.33 6.68 49.25
C ARG A 250 -19.43 5.63 49.45
N PRO A 251 -19.30 4.69 50.41
CA PRO A 251 -20.44 3.86 50.79
C PRO A 251 -21.57 4.78 51.28
N ILE A 252 -22.77 4.60 50.73
CA ILE A 252 -23.99 5.33 51.10
C ILE A 252 -24.51 4.83 52.46
N SER A 253 -23.63 4.76 53.47
CA SER A 253 -23.99 4.29 54.82
C SER A 253 -23.60 5.26 55.93
N VAL A 254 -23.24 6.51 55.62
CA VAL A 254 -22.86 7.51 56.65
C VAL A 254 -23.59 8.86 56.48
N ILE A 255 -24.70 8.91 55.73
CA ILE A 255 -25.59 10.09 55.70
C ILE A 255 -27.00 9.68 56.11
N THR A 256 -27.12 8.99 57.25
CA THR A 256 -28.40 8.80 57.95
C THR A 256 -28.17 8.63 59.46
N SER A 257 -27.32 9.45 60.06
CA SER A 257 -27.14 9.50 61.53
C SER A 257 -26.82 10.90 62.09
N MET A 258 -27.13 11.96 61.33
CA MET A 258 -27.05 13.34 61.84
C MET A 258 -28.32 14.11 61.45
N LYS A 259 -29.45 13.62 61.94
CA LYS A 259 -30.67 14.39 62.20
C LYS A 259 -31.41 13.71 63.36
N VAL A 260 -30.97 14.00 64.58
CA VAL A 260 -31.79 13.97 65.79
C VAL A 260 -31.51 15.30 66.50
#